data_AF-A0A7R9KBE9-F1
#
_entry.id   AF-A0A7R9KBE9-F1
#
_cell.length_a   1.000
_cell.length_b   1.000
_cell.length_c   1.000
_cell.angle_alpha   90.00
_cell.angle_beta   90.00
_cell.angle_gamma   90.00
#
_symmetry.space_group_name_H-M   'P 1'
#
loop_
_entity.id
_entity.type
_entity.pdbx_description
1 polymer ?
#
loop_
_entity_poly.entity_id
_entity_poly.type
_entity_poly.pdbx_seq_one_letter_code
_entity_poly.pdbx_strand_id
1 'polypeptide(L)' 'MLDNNFFDNLKDIVFMGGTIDFGGNIGPLKEYNILCDPEACHIVLSNAKCPIIGIPVECCDSNRLTWVRYVFQT' A
#
# COMPACT_ATOMS: atom_id res chain seq x y z
N MET A 1 16.22 3.17 -14.63
CA MET A 1 16.17 3.60 -13.21
C MET A 1 17.17 4.74 -13.02
N LEU A 2 16.88 5.70 -12.14
CA LEU A 2 17.75 6.86 -11.89
C LEU A 2 19.00 6.48 -11.07
N ASP A 3 18.86 5.52 -10.14
CA ASP A 3 19.95 4.88 -9.42
C ASP A 3 19.77 3.36 -9.53
N ASN A 4 20.81 2.67 -9.99
CA ASN A 4 20.78 1.23 -10.22
C ASN A 4 20.92 0.42 -8.93
N ASN A 5 21.47 1.01 -7.86
CA ASN A 5 21.68 0.33 -6.59
C ASN A 5 20.61 0.67 -5.55
N PHE A 6 19.57 1.42 -5.93
CA PHE A 6 18.56 1.90 -5.00
C PHE A 6 17.93 0.76 -4.18
N PHE A 7 17.47 -0.30 -4.85
CA PHE A 7 16.81 -1.44 -4.20
C PHE A 7 17.75 -2.30 -3.34
N ASP A 8 19.06 -2.26 -3.60
CA ASP A 8 20.06 -2.97 -2.80
C ASP A 8 20.30 -2.32 -1.43
N ASN A 9 20.01 -1.02 -1.32
CA ASN A 9 20.23 -0.23 -0.11
C ASN A 9 19.00 -0.14 0.80
N LEU A 10 17.86 -0.72 0.39
CA LEU A 10 16.64 -0.70 1.18
C LEU A 10 16.63 -1.83 2.20
N LYS A 11 16.34 -1.49 3.45
CA LYS A 11 16.17 -2.48 4.52
C LYS A 11 14.84 -3.22 4.39
N ASP A 12 13.75 -2.46 4.26
CA ASP A 12 12.37 -2.94 4.17
C ASP A 12 11.55 -1.93 3.33
N ILE A 13 10.54 -2.41 2.61
CA ILE A 13 9.54 -1.57 1.94
C ILE A 13 8.20 -1.77 2.62
N VAL A 14 7.61 -0.69 3.10
CA VAL A 14 6.23 -0.69 3.63
C VAL A 14 5.42 0.26 2.77
N PHE A 15 4.35 -0.25 2.15
CA PHE A 15 3.47 0.58 1.32
C PHE A 15 2.00 0.30 1.61
N MET A 16 1.18 1.34 1.52
CA MET A 16 -0.27 1.20 1.51
C MET A 16 -0.74 1.05 0.08
N GLY A 17 -1.42 -0.04 -0.23
CA GLY A 17 -2.00 -0.23 -1.54
C GLY A 17 -2.44 -1.66 -1.80
N GLY A 18 -3.29 -1.80 -2.82
CA GLY A 18 -3.87 -3.07 -3.21
C GLY A 18 -5.10 -3.49 -2.40
N THR A 19 -5.68 -4.60 -2.83
CA THR A 19 -6.85 -5.26 -2.25
C THR A 19 -6.62 -6.76 -2.29
N ILE A 20 -7.08 -7.49 -1.27
CA ILE A 20 -6.98 -8.94 -1.17
C ILE A 20 -8.33 -9.59 -1.50
N ASP A 21 -9.43 -9.07 -0.93
CA ASP A 21 -10.74 -9.73 -0.94
C ASP A 21 -11.80 -8.95 -1.74
N PHE A 22 -11.39 -8.32 -2.83
CA PHE A 22 -12.28 -7.66 -3.82
C PHE A 22 -13.02 -6.39 -3.30
N GLY A 23 -12.35 -5.59 -2.46
CA GLY A 23 -12.88 -4.39 -1.82
C GLY A 23 -12.15 -3.10 -2.19
N GLY A 24 -11.90 -2.84 -3.47
CA GLY A 24 -11.21 -1.62 -3.90
C GLY A 24 -12.02 -0.35 -3.59
N ASN A 25 -11.35 0.70 -3.11
CA ASN A 25 -11.97 1.98 -2.76
C ASN A 25 -12.42 2.82 -3.98
N ILE A 26 -11.94 2.51 -5.19
CA ILE A 26 -12.33 3.21 -6.44
C ILE A 26 -13.22 2.34 -7.34
N GLY A 27 -13.22 1.03 -7.13
CA GLY A 27 -14.05 0.09 -7.88
C GLY A 27 -13.81 -1.32 -7.36
N PRO A 28 -14.57 -2.33 -7.83
CA PRO A 28 -14.64 -3.67 -7.23
C PRO A 28 -13.29 -4.42 -7.13
N LEU A 29 -12.25 -3.94 -7.82
CA LEU A 29 -10.92 -4.54 -7.86
C LEU A 29 -9.77 -3.52 -7.88
N LYS A 30 -10.06 -2.26 -7.58
CA LYS A 30 -9.12 -1.16 -7.78
C LYS A 30 -8.92 -0.39 -6.49
N GLU A 31 -7.73 -0.57 -5.93
CA GLU A 31 -7.23 0.33 -4.90
C GLU A 31 -6.62 1.57 -5.56
N TYR A 32 -6.88 2.73 -4.97
CA TYR A 32 -6.54 4.05 -5.50
C TYR A 32 -5.06 4.22 -5.86
N ASN A 33 -4.12 3.91 -4.95
CA ASN A 33 -2.69 4.09 -5.19
C ASN A 33 -2.20 3.22 -6.34
N ILE A 34 -2.60 1.95 -6.37
CA ILE A 34 -2.26 1.02 -7.47
C ILE A 34 -2.90 1.45 -8.79
N LEU A 35 -4.12 1.97 -8.76
CA LEU A 35 -4.79 2.47 -9.96
C LEU A 35 -4.15 3.74 -10.51
N CYS A 36 -3.66 4.61 -9.64
CA CYS A 36 -3.06 5.88 -10.02
C CYS A 36 -1.80 5.66 -10.86
N ASP A 37 -0.98 4.68 -10.51
CA ASP A 37 0.20 4.29 -11.27
C ASP A 37 0.50 2.78 -11.13
N PRO A 38 -0.13 1.93 -11.98
CA PRO A 38 0.10 0.50 -11.94
C PRO A 38 1.51 0.13 -12.43
N GLU A 39 2.14 0.96 -13.26
CA GLU A 39 3.47 0.71 -13.81
C GLU A 39 4.54 0.91 -12.73
N ALA A 40 4.44 1.98 -11.94
CA ALA A 40 5.32 2.19 -10.80
C ALA A 40 5.19 1.07 -9.75
N CYS A 41 3.95 0.65 -9.45
CA CYS A 41 3.72 -0.50 -8.58
C CYS A 41 4.43 -1.75 -9.10
N HIS A 42 4.25 -2.05 -10.39
CA HIS A 42 4.90 -3.20 -11.01
C HIS A 42 6.44 -3.11 -10.95
N ILE A 43 7.02 -1.92 -11.21
CA ILE A 43 8.46 -1.69 -11.14
C ILE A 43 8.96 -1.91 -9.71
N VAL A 44 8.32 -1.34 -8.69
CA VAL A 44 8.73 -1.47 -7.29
C VAL A 44 8.65 -2.92 -6.85
N LEU A 45 7.52 -3.59 -7.06
CA LEU A 45 7.32 -4.98 -6.63
C LEU A 45 8.23 -5.96 -7.37
N SER A 46 8.56 -5.70 -8.64
CA SER A 46 9.41 -6.59 -9.44
C SER A 46 10.90 -6.43 -9.18
N ASN A 47 11.34 -5.24 -8.72
CA ASN A 47 12.76 -4.95 -8.49
C ASN A 47 13.18 -4.93 -7.02
N ALA A 48 12.21 -4.96 -6.10
CA ALA A 48 12.48 -5.04 -4.67
C ALA A 48 13.24 -6.32 -4.30
N LYS A 49 14.35 -6.16 -3.58
CA LYS A 49 15.20 -7.25 -3.09
C LYS A 49 15.06 -7.47 -1.58
N CYS A 50 14.46 -6.51 -0.87
CA CYS A 50 14.20 -6.55 0.55
C CYS A 50 12.76 -7.04 0.85
N PRO A 51 12.44 -7.37 2.11
CA PRO A 51 11.08 -7.67 2.52
C PRO A 51 10.12 -6.53 2.17
N ILE A 52 8.92 -6.90 1.72
CA ILE A 52 7.86 -5.97 1.37
C ILE A 52 6.64 -6.25 2.26
N ILE A 53 6.14 -5.20 2.90
CA ILE A 53 4.92 -5.22 3.69
C ILE A 53 3.88 -4.36 2.99
N GLY A 54 2.89 -5.01 2.37
CA GLY A 54 1.72 -4.36 1.80
C GLY A 54 0.63 -4.18 2.85
N ILE A 55 0.12 -2.96 2.99
CA ILE A 55 -1.05 -2.65 3.81
C ILE A 55 -2.23 -2.44 2.84
N PRO A 56 -3.10 -3.45 2.68
CA PRO A 56 -4.20 -3.38 1.73
C PRO A 56 -5.33 -2.50 2.31
N VAL A 57 -6.22 -2.02 1.44
CA VAL A 57 -7.31 -1.10 1.82
C VAL A 57 -8.24 -1.70 2.90
N GLU A 58 -8.43 -3.02 2.90
CA GLU A 58 -9.24 -3.76 3.87
C GLU A 58 -8.69 -3.65 5.29
N CYS A 59 -7.37 -3.45 5.45
CA CYS A 59 -6.75 -3.21 6.75
C CYS A 59 -7.24 -1.88 7.35
N CYS A 60 -7.35 -0.85 6.51
CA CYS A 60 -7.92 0.44 6.92
C CYS A 60 -9.41 0.32 7.20
N ASP A 61 -10.15 -0.48 6.42
CA ASP A 61 -11.58 -0.69 6.61
C ASP A 61 -11.89 -1.43 7.92
N SER A 62 -11.09 -2.45 8.25
CA SER A 62 -11.21 -3.24 9.48
C SER A 62 -10.80 -2.47 10.74
N ASN A 63 -9.90 -1.48 10.59
CA ASN A 63 -9.37 -0.68 11.70
C ASN A 63 -9.89 0.76 11.70
N ARG A 64 -11.10 0.98 11.18
CA ARG A 64 -11.73 2.30 11.17
C ARG A 64 -11.80 2.93 12.57
N LEU A 65 -11.39 4.19 12.66
CA LEU A 65 -11.59 4.98 13.86
C LEU A 65 -13.07 5.38 13.96
N THR A 66 -13.70 5.04 15.08
CA THR A 66 -15.01 5.58 15.42
C THR A 66 -14.86 7.00 15.96
N TRP A 67 -15.85 7.85 15.72
CA TRP A 67 -15.85 9.22 16.24
C TRP A 67 -15.67 9.29 17.76
N VAL A 68 -16.24 8.32 18.48
CA VAL A 68 -16.05 8.17 19.93
C VAL A 68 -14.57 8.00 20.27
N ARG A 69 -13.86 7.09 19.60
CA ARG A 69 -12.42 6.89 19.82
C ARG A 69 -11.58 8.10 19.43
N TYR A 70 -11.98 8.83 18.40
CA TYR A 70 -11.25 10.02 17.95
C TYR A 70 -11.31 11.17 18.97
N VAL A 71 -12.50 11.44 19.52
CA VAL A 71 -12.72 12.55 20.48
C VAL A 71 -12.06 12.30 21.84
N PHE A 72 -11.91 11.04 22.26
CA PHE A 72 -11.27 10.72 23.54
C PHE A 72 -9.74 10.53 23.44
N GLN A 73 -9.14 10.71 22.26
CA GLN A 73 -7.68 10.66 22.04
C GLN A 73 -7.02 12.03 21.92
N THR A 74 -7.81 13.12 21.87
CA THR A 74 -7.37 14.52 21.87
C THR A 74 -7.53 15.16 23.24
#